data_AF-A0AAD4KJN7-F1
#
_entry.id   AF-A0AAD4KJN7-F1
#
_cell.length_a   1.000
_cell.length_b   1.000
_cell.length_c   1.000
_cell.angle_alpha   90.00
_cell.angle_beta   90.00
_cell.angle_gamma   90.00
#
_symmetry.space_group_name_H-M   'P 1'
#
loop_
_entity.id
_entity.type
_entity.pdbx_description
1 polymer ?
#
loop_
_entity_poly.entity_id
_entity_poly.type
_entity_poly.pdbx_seq_one_letter_code
_entity_poly.pdbx_strand_id
1 'polypeptide(L)'
;METQHPHQTWLEEFLSEFTAIPSSNTTFSLVNQRNPKPYENGTLKLRGSIRTNKYHPISVWRATADERQLVVKQFHPVRAKEVREVIRASPEILNNPLFDRVMFDRVKQDYDPFILEQRAYERIDQVASEEAKAYFPRYYGAADERALVDFPKCYANSKERVLVLELLRPSLQSRCVCSNSVPAYLRKDLELLREENANAKFSSLEQRWYESLFIDRLKRLTALHCIGITHGDIKEDHFRLPDDFHDTVLFDFSRAYTITSGRPYLIQGYVIDRRCASRWAARRCMQKLVELERNWVRSLINARIKENSFNSRYKSNDKDYLISHRDEQELIAMRIYRVPEEFAFPSLASILPFLEEASTDKPRTWLISRANSLEDYVALWIVSYDDDDPYLIEMVSYSGENIRSYSSTGTFEAKGRKYHLFLIPKRWLEELQVSRQFATKVLSTRLRKKKAWTVDREASFAIAGVLVRREKDESEQLDMSVVTS
;
A
#
# COMPACT_ATOMS: atom_id res chain seq x y z
N MET A 1 16.02 -48.60 21.39
CA MET A 1 15.99 -47.19 21.83
C MET A 1 15.41 -46.38 20.69
N GLU A 2 14.09 -46.22 20.68
CA GLU A 2 13.44 -45.26 19.78
C GLU A 2 13.80 -43.86 20.27
N THR A 3 14.53 -43.13 19.45
CA THR A 3 14.81 -41.71 19.65
C THR A 3 13.49 -40.94 19.57
N GLN A 4 12.92 -40.59 20.73
CA GLN A 4 11.85 -39.60 20.82
C GLN A 4 12.39 -38.27 20.28
N HIS A 5 11.95 -37.89 19.08
CA HIS A 5 12.14 -36.52 18.60
C HIS A 5 11.46 -35.57 19.58
N PRO A 6 12.10 -34.47 20.01
CA PRO A 6 11.44 -33.48 20.86
C PRO A 6 10.20 -32.96 20.13
N HIS A 7 9.05 -32.99 20.81
CA HIS A 7 7.79 -32.48 20.28
C HIS A 7 7.95 -31.02 19.87
N GLN A 8 7.95 -30.76 18.56
CA GLN A 8 7.93 -29.42 18.00
C GLN A 8 6.72 -28.67 18.59
N THR A 9 6.96 -27.50 19.18
CA THR A 9 5.90 -26.67 19.72
C THR A 9 5.01 -26.15 18.57
N TRP A 10 3.73 -25.87 18.85
CA TRP A 10 2.84 -25.24 17.88
C TRP A 10 3.46 -23.98 17.25
N LEU A 11 4.15 -23.19 18.06
CA LEU A 11 4.85 -22.01 17.60
C LEU A 11 5.92 -22.36 16.56
N GLU A 12 6.76 -23.35 16.83
CA GLU A 12 7.78 -23.82 15.88
C GLU A 12 7.15 -24.43 14.61
N GLU A 13 6.03 -25.14 14.73
CA GLU A 13 5.26 -25.66 13.59
C GLU A 13 4.78 -24.50 12.71
N PHE A 14 4.07 -23.54 13.29
CA PHE A 14 3.57 -22.35 12.59
C PHE A 14 4.71 -21.59 11.93
N LEU A 15 5.82 -21.33 12.65
CA LEU A 15 6.97 -20.59 12.15
C LEU A 15 7.72 -21.31 11.02
N SER A 16 7.71 -22.64 11.00
CA SER A 16 8.31 -23.41 9.90
C SER A 16 7.65 -23.15 8.55
N GLU A 17 6.37 -22.72 8.55
CA GLU A 17 5.64 -22.34 7.34
C GLU A 17 6.01 -20.92 6.85
N PHE A 18 6.78 -20.13 7.64
CA PHE A 18 7.28 -18.80 7.29
C PHE A 18 8.78 -18.78 6.95
N THR A 19 9.38 -19.94 6.66
CA THR A 19 10.82 -20.13 6.35
C THR A 19 11.38 -19.24 5.25
N ALA A 20 10.52 -18.62 4.44
CA ALA A 20 10.92 -17.64 3.43
C ALA A 20 11.18 -16.22 4.00
N ILE A 21 10.90 -15.95 5.27
CA ILE A 21 11.14 -14.66 5.92
C ILE A 21 12.41 -14.77 6.76
N PRO A 22 13.44 -13.94 6.52
CA PRO A 22 14.66 -13.96 7.33
C PRO A 22 14.34 -13.77 8.81
N SER A 23 14.89 -14.61 9.69
CA SER A 23 14.69 -14.52 11.14
C SER A 23 15.10 -13.16 11.73
N SER A 24 15.96 -12.42 11.04
CA SER A 24 16.34 -11.04 11.41
C SER A 24 15.21 -10.03 11.26
N ASN A 25 14.21 -10.34 10.42
CA ASN A 25 13.12 -9.43 10.07
C ASN A 25 11.83 -9.75 10.83
N THR A 26 11.86 -10.77 11.68
CA THR A 26 10.68 -11.21 12.40
C THR A 26 10.68 -10.68 13.82
N THR A 27 9.53 -10.15 14.24
CA THR A 27 9.35 -9.61 15.59
C THR A 27 8.31 -10.49 16.29
N PHE A 28 8.74 -11.70 16.65
CA PHE A 28 7.87 -12.76 17.18
C PHE A 28 7.64 -12.73 18.68
N SER A 29 7.98 -11.65 19.39
CA SER A 29 7.69 -11.58 20.81
C SER A 29 6.17 -11.69 21.01
N LEU A 30 5.73 -12.74 21.72
CA LEU A 30 4.36 -12.85 22.19
C LEU A 30 4.14 -11.67 23.13
N VAL A 31 3.49 -10.63 22.63
CA VAL A 31 3.15 -9.48 23.47
C VAL A 31 2.00 -9.94 24.35
N ASN A 32 2.14 -9.76 25.67
CA ASN A 32 1.04 -10.00 26.61
C ASN A 32 -0.19 -9.26 26.10
N GLN A 33 -1.32 -9.96 25.94
CA GLN A 33 -2.57 -9.35 25.53
C GLN A 33 -2.88 -8.21 26.51
N ARG A 34 -2.66 -6.96 26.07
CA ARG A 34 -3.08 -5.77 26.80
C ARG A 34 -4.56 -5.59 26.56
N ASN A 35 -5.19 -4.79 27.43
CA ASN A 35 -6.54 -4.32 27.14
C ASN A 35 -6.54 -3.62 25.77
N PRO A 36 -7.64 -3.77 25.01
CA PRO A 36 -7.76 -3.08 23.75
C PRO A 36 -7.44 -1.60 23.84
N LYS A 37 -6.75 -1.09 22.82
CA LYS A 37 -6.51 0.35 22.68
C LYS A 37 -7.87 1.04 22.60
N PRO A 38 -8.26 1.85 23.60
CA PRO A 38 -9.52 2.58 23.52
C PRO A 38 -9.40 3.66 22.45
N TYR A 39 -10.53 3.99 21.84
CA TYR A 39 -10.62 5.16 20.97
C TYR A 39 -10.71 6.43 21.83
N GLU A 40 -9.74 7.34 21.65
CA GLU A 40 -9.59 8.54 22.49
C GLU A 40 -9.87 9.87 21.76
N ASN A 41 -10.12 9.85 20.44
CA ASN A 41 -10.22 11.07 19.62
C ASN A 41 -11.63 11.70 19.62
N GLY A 42 -12.26 11.79 20.78
CA GLY A 42 -13.54 12.47 20.96
C GLY A 42 -14.77 11.66 20.55
N THR A 43 -15.85 12.36 20.18
CA THR A 43 -17.14 11.74 19.85
C THR A 43 -17.25 11.45 18.35
N LEU A 44 -17.64 10.23 18.00
CA LEU A 44 -17.90 9.80 16.63
C LEU A 44 -19.31 10.19 16.18
N LYS A 45 -19.37 11.03 15.14
CA LYS A 45 -20.61 11.33 14.41
C LYS A 45 -20.66 10.53 13.12
N LEU A 46 -21.62 9.64 12.98
CA LEU A 46 -21.81 8.87 11.74
C LEU A 46 -22.31 9.80 10.62
N ARG A 47 -21.74 9.67 9.43
CA ARG A 47 -22.03 10.51 8.25
C ARG A 47 -22.65 9.74 7.09
N GLY A 48 -22.77 8.42 7.19
CA GLY A 48 -23.39 7.57 6.18
C GLY A 48 -22.86 6.14 6.20
N SER A 49 -23.63 5.22 5.62
CA SER A 49 -23.24 3.82 5.46
C SER A 49 -22.34 3.65 4.24
N ILE A 50 -21.21 2.97 4.40
CA ILE A 50 -20.40 2.45 3.29
C ILE A 50 -20.91 1.06 2.91
N ARG A 51 -21.15 0.22 3.92
CA ARG A 51 -21.71 -1.12 3.76
C ARG A 51 -22.62 -1.42 4.95
N THR A 52 -23.92 -1.49 4.71
CA THR A 52 -24.89 -1.86 5.75
C THR A 52 -25.82 -2.93 5.21
N ASN A 53 -25.80 -4.09 5.84
CA ASN A 53 -26.77 -5.13 5.61
C ASN A 53 -27.07 -5.79 6.96
N LYS A 54 -28.35 -5.83 7.35
CA LYS A 54 -28.80 -6.44 8.62
C LYS A 54 -28.41 -7.92 8.75
N TYR A 55 -28.14 -8.58 7.62
CA TYR A 55 -27.75 -9.99 7.55
C TYR A 55 -26.23 -10.19 7.42
N HIS A 56 -25.47 -9.12 7.20
CA HIS A 56 -24.02 -9.22 7.12
C HIS A 56 -23.42 -9.05 8.52
N PRO A 57 -22.45 -9.89 8.95
CA PRO A 57 -21.90 -9.85 10.31
C PRO A 57 -21.14 -8.55 10.63
N ILE A 58 -20.83 -7.74 9.62
CA ILE A 58 -20.05 -6.50 9.74
C ILE A 58 -20.78 -5.38 8.99
N SER A 59 -20.99 -4.25 9.67
CA SER A 59 -21.47 -3.00 9.09
C SER A 59 -20.35 -1.95 9.10
N VAL A 60 -20.20 -1.21 8.01
CA VAL A 60 -19.12 -0.22 7.83
C VAL A 60 -19.73 1.15 7.56
N TRP A 61 -19.31 2.12 8.36
CA TRP A 61 -19.84 3.49 8.35
C TRP A 61 -18.73 4.50 8.13
N ARG A 62 -19.06 5.58 7.43
CA ARG A 62 -18.25 6.80 7.46
C ARG A 62 -18.57 7.56 8.75
N ALA A 63 -17.55 8.04 9.44
CA ALA A 63 -17.71 8.86 10.62
C ALA A 63 -16.83 10.11 10.55
N THR A 64 -17.12 11.07 11.42
CA THR A 64 -16.27 12.22 11.69
C THR A 64 -16.07 12.40 13.17
N ALA A 65 -14.85 12.76 13.57
CA ALA A 65 -14.51 13.21 14.92
C ALA A 65 -13.37 14.23 14.82
N ASP A 66 -13.49 15.35 15.53
CA ASP A 66 -12.51 16.45 15.51
C ASP A 66 -12.06 16.83 14.09
N GLU A 67 -13.04 17.06 13.19
CA GLU A 67 -12.85 17.37 11.77
C GLU A 67 -12.18 16.28 10.91
N ARG A 68 -11.70 15.19 11.53
CA ARG A 68 -11.13 14.03 10.83
C ARG A 68 -12.24 13.15 10.30
N GLN A 69 -12.02 12.60 9.11
CA GLN A 69 -12.91 11.60 8.51
C GLN A 69 -12.36 10.20 8.77
N LEU A 70 -13.23 9.34 9.30
CA LEU A 70 -12.89 8.02 9.82
C LEU A 70 -13.82 6.96 9.25
N VAL A 71 -13.43 5.70 9.40
CA VAL A 71 -14.28 4.54 9.20
C VAL A 71 -14.57 3.89 10.53
N VAL A 72 -15.82 3.50 10.71
CA VAL A 72 -16.30 2.75 11.86
C VAL A 72 -16.78 1.40 11.38
N LYS A 73 -16.07 0.32 11.75
CA LYS A 73 -16.51 -1.06 11.50
C LYS A 73 -17.21 -1.57 12.76
N GLN A 74 -18.49 -1.91 12.63
CA GLN A 74 -19.29 -2.51 13.69
C GLN A 74 -19.53 -3.99 13.41
N PHE A 75 -19.43 -4.81 14.44
CA PHE A 75 -19.54 -6.26 14.34
C PHE A 75 -20.74 -6.78 15.13
N HIS A 76 -21.49 -7.70 14.52
CA HIS A 76 -22.52 -8.46 15.22
C HIS A 76 -21.87 -9.56 16.08
N PRO A 77 -22.37 -9.81 17.30
CA PRO A 77 -21.89 -10.92 18.12
C PRO A 77 -22.07 -12.26 17.40
N VAL A 78 -21.04 -13.10 17.42
CA VAL A 78 -21.14 -14.48 16.94
C VAL A 78 -22.12 -15.26 17.82
N ARG A 79 -23.12 -15.89 17.18
CA ARG A 79 -24.15 -16.67 17.87
C ARG A 79 -23.64 -18.06 18.17
N ALA A 80 -24.03 -18.62 19.32
CA ALA A 80 -23.63 -19.97 19.71
C ALA A 80 -24.02 -21.04 18.67
N LYS A 81 -25.14 -20.84 17.95
CA LYS A 81 -25.57 -21.74 16.86
C LYS A 81 -24.55 -21.80 15.73
N GLU A 82 -23.98 -20.65 15.33
CA GLU A 82 -22.99 -20.56 14.25
C GLU A 82 -21.72 -21.32 14.64
N VAL A 83 -21.24 -21.13 15.87
CA VAL A 83 -20.08 -21.86 16.40
C VAL A 83 -20.32 -23.37 16.41
N ARG A 84 -21.52 -23.82 16.83
CA ARG A 84 -21.88 -25.25 16.81
C ARG A 84 -21.91 -25.83 15.39
N GLU A 85 -22.38 -25.06 14.41
CA GLU A 85 -22.39 -25.49 13.00
C GLU A 85 -20.96 -25.67 12.48
N VAL A 86 -20.07 -24.76 12.82
CA VAL A 86 -18.64 -24.88 12.48
C VAL A 86 -18.02 -26.10 13.15
N ILE A 87 -18.24 -26.31 14.46
CA ILE A 87 -17.74 -27.49 15.18
C ILE A 87 -18.24 -28.80 14.55
N ARG A 88 -19.54 -28.87 14.20
CA ARG A 88 -20.10 -30.06 13.53
C ARG A 88 -19.47 -30.33 12.17
N ALA A 89 -19.05 -29.29 11.47
CA ALA A 89 -18.37 -29.40 10.18
C ALA A 89 -16.87 -29.76 10.33
N SER A 90 -16.33 -29.81 11.55
CA SER A 90 -14.93 -30.11 11.85
C SER A 90 -14.80 -31.40 12.68
N PRO A 91 -14.63 -32.56 12.03
CA PRO A 91 -14.55 -33.87 12.71
C PRO A 91 -13.49 -33.93 13.81
N GLU A 92 -12.38 -33.22 13.62
CA GLU A 92 -11.25 -33.17 14.56
C GLU A 92 -11.62 -32.54 15.91
N ILE A 93 -12.52 -31.57 15.92
CA ILE A 93 -13.01 -30.92 17.15
C ILE A 93 -14.11 -31.76 17.78
N LEU A 94 -15.01 -32.28 16.96
CA LEU A 94 -16.12 -33.10 17.42
C LEU A 94 -15.64 -34.39 18.11
N ASN A 95 -14.54 -34.97 17.64
CA ASN A 95 -13.95 -36.18 18.18
C ASN A 95 -12.96 -35.91 19.33
N ASN A 96 -12.81 -34.66 19.78
CA ASN A 96 -11.93 -34.34 20.88
C ASN A 96 -12.60 -34.72 22.22
N PRO A 97 -12.06 -35.71 22.97
CA PRO A 97 -12.67 -36.18 24.21
C PRO A 97 -12.65 -35.14 25.34
N LEU A 98 -11.86 -34.07 25.18
CA LEU A 98 -11.77 -32.94 26.10
C LEU A 98 -12.62 -31.74 25.64
N PHE A 99 -13.54 -31.94 24.68
CA PHE A 99 -14.43 -30.87 24.24
C PHE A 99 -15.35 -30.45 25.39
N ASP A 100 -15.10 -29.26 25.93
CA ASP A 100 -15.83 -28.69 27.05
C ASP A 100 -16.27 -27.24 26.76
N ARG A 101 -16.80 -26.58 27.81
CA ARG A 101 -17.22 -25.18 27.70
C ARG A 101 -16.04 -24.24 27.40
N VAL A 102 -14.86 -24.52 27.96
CA VAL A 102 -13.66 -23.69 27.75
C VAL A 102 -13.20 -23.78 26.30
N MET A 103 -13.21 -24.98 25.71
CA MET A 103 -12.91 -25.19 24.31
C MET A 103 -13.93 -24.50 23.40
N PHE A 104 -15.23 -24.60 23.73
CA PHE A 104 -16.29 -23.88 22.99
C PHE A 104 -16.05 -22.36 22.98
N ASP A 105 -15.72 -21.78 24.14
CA ASP A 105 -15.46 -20.35 24.25
C ASP A 105 -14.19 -19.93 23.49
N ARG A 106 -13.15 -20.78 23.48
CA ARG A 106 -11.95 -20.55 22.65
C ARG A 106 -12.27 -20.62 21.15
N VAL A 107 -13.00 -21.64 20.70
CA VAL A 107 -13.43 -21.77 19.31
C VAL A 107 -14.28 -20.56 18.89
N LYS A 108 -15.17 -20.09 19.78
CA LYS A 108 -15.95 -18.88 19.56
C LYS A 108 -15.04 -17.68 19.34
N GLN A 109 -14.01 -17.48 20.19
CA GLN A 109 -13.06 -16.37 20.03
C GLN A 109 -12.24 -16.46 18.74
N ASP A 110 -11.75 -17.66 18.40
CA ASP A 110 -10.96 -17.90 17.19
C ASP A 110 -11.79 -17.76 15.90
N TYR A 111 -13.11 -17.87 16.01
CA TYR A 111 -14.05 -17.65 14.91
C TYR A 111 -14.60 -16.21 14.86
N ASP A 112 -14.41 -15.41 15.91
CA ASP A 112 -15.08 -14.11 16.06
C ASP A 112 -14.39 -13.00 15.25
N PRO A 113 -15.01 -12.47 14.18
CA PRO A 113 -14.35 -11.52 13.29
C PRO A 113 -13.91 -10.22 13.96
N PHE A 114 -14.62 -9.79 15.01
CA PHE A 114 -14.22 -8.61 15.78
C PHE A 114 -12.92 -8.87 16.55
N ILE A 115 -12.82 -10.01 17.23
CA ILE A 115 -11.64 -10.38 18.02
C ILE A 115 -10.44 -10.58 17.10
N LEU A 116 -10.64 -11.22 15.95
CA LEU A 116 -9.60 -11.44 14.95
C LEU A 116 -9.07 -10.12 14.38
N GLU A 117 -9.96 -9.25 13.91
CA GLU A 117 -9.57 -7.97 13.30
C GLU A 117 -8.96 -7.01 14.33
N GLN A 118 -9.51 -6.99 15.55
CA GLN A 118 -8.97 -6.22 16.66
C GLN A 118 -7.54 -6.64 17.01
N ARG A 119 -7.31 -7.94 17.23
CA ARG A 119 -5.97 -8.48 17.54
C ARG A 119 -4.97 -8.16 16.43
N ALA A 120 -5.39 -8.26 15.17
CA ALA A 120 -4.53 -7.93 14.03
C ALA A 120 -4.11 -6.46 14.05
N TYR A 121 -5.07 -5.53 14.19
CA TYR A 121 -4.74 -4.10 14.23
C TYR A 121 -3.95 -3.69 15.47
N GLU A 122 -4.23 -4.27 16.64
CA GLU A 122 -3.44 -4.04 17.85
C GLU A 122 -2.01 -4.52 17.67
N ARG A 123 -1.81 -5.69 17.08
CA ARG A 123 -0.48 -6.23 16.78
C ARG A 123 0.27 -5.36 15.78
N ILE A 124 -0.40 -4.89 14.72
CA ILE A 124 0.16 -3.94 13.75
C ILE A 124 0.60 -2.66 14.45
N ASP A 125 -0.28 -2.04 15.26
CA ASP A 125 0.01 -0.77 15.96
C ASP A 125 1.18 -0.90 16.94
N GLN A 126 1.29 -2.04 17.63
CA GLN A 126 2.28 -2.27 18.69
C GLN A 126 3.65 -2.74 18.17
N VAL A 127 3.69 -3.51 17.09
CA VAL A 127 4.88 -4.30 16.71
C VAL A 127 5.40 -4.00 15.32
N ALA A 128 4.55 -3.57 14.38
CA ALA A 128 5.03 -3.18 13.06
C ALA A 128 5.93 -1.94 13.18
N SER A 129 6.99 -1.89 12.37
CA SER A 129 7.77 -0.66 12.22
C SER A 129 6.92 0.45 11.61
N GLU A 130 7.33 1.71 11.76
CA GLU A 130 6.57 2.84 11.21
C GLU A 130 6.43 2.76 9.68
N GLU A 131 7.46 2.21 9.01
CA GLU A 131 7.48 1.89 7.59
C GLU A 131 6.44 0.82 7.24
N ALA A 132 6.44 -0.30 7.97
CA ALA A 132 5.51 -1.40 7.73
C ALA A 132 4.05 -0.99 8.00
N LYS A 133 3.80 -0.06 8.93
CA LYS A 133 2.46 0.50 9.18
C LYS A 133 1.89 1.22 7.96
N ALA A 134 2.71 1.70 7.03
CA ALA A 134 2.25 2.31 5.78
C ALA A 134 1.34 1.38 4.96
N TYR A 135 1.56 0.07 5.08
CA TYR A 135 0.84 -0.99 4.38
C TYR A 135 -0.57 -1.28 4.90
N PHE A 136 -0.97 -0.70 6.01
CA PHE A 136 -2.24 -1.00 6.68
C PHE A 136 -3.01 0.28 6.99
N PRO A 137 -4.35 0.24 7.07
CA PRO A 137 -5.12 1.36 7.57
C PRO A 137 -4.67 1.77 8.97
N ARG A 138 -4.59 3.07 9.25
CA ARG A 138 -4.28 3.53 10.61
C ARG A 138 -5.39 3.09 11.58
N TYR A 139 -5.01 2.45 12.67
CA TYR A 139 -5.91 2.03 13.75
C TYR A 139 -6.00 3.08 14.84
N TYR A 140 -7.23 3.51 15.15
CA TYR A 140 -7.50 4.53 16.16
C TYR A 140 -8.03 3.96 17.49
N GLY A 141 -8.26 2.66 17.57
CA GLY A 141 -8.78 2.01 18.78
C GLY A 141 -10.17 1.40 18.61
N ALA A 142 -10.61 0.69 19.64
CA ALA A 142 -11.98 0.23 19.80
C ALA A 142 -12.83 1.32 20.47
N ALA A 143 -14.00 1.61 19.90
CA ALA A 143 -14.93 2.58 20.46
C ALA A 143 -15.88 1.90 21.46
N ASP A 144 -16.14 2.57 22.57
CA ASP A 144 -17.17 2.20 23.54
C ASP A 144 -18.47 2.97 23.29
N GLU A 145 -19.49 2.72 24.12
CA GLU A 145 -20.78 3.40 23.98
C GLU A 145 -20.70 4.91 24.16
N ARG A 146 -19.71 5.42 24.90
CA ARG A 146 -19.55 6.85 25.21
C ARG A 146 -19.07 7.61 23.98
N ALA A 147 -18.25 6.97 23.14
CA ALA A 147 -17.79 7.56 21.89
C ALA A 147 -18.90 7.65 20.81
N LEU A 148 -20.03 6.94 20.96
CA LEU A 148 -21.04 6.73 19.91
C LEU A 148 -22.36 7.48 20.20
N VAL A 149 -22.43 8.77 19.88
CA VAL A 149 -23.57 9.64 20.25
C VAL A 149 -24.80 9.50 19.33
N ASP A 150 -24.62 9.15 18.05
CA ASP A 150 -25.70 9.10 17.05
C ASP A 150 -25.89 7.71 16.40
N PHE A 151 -25.61 6.64 17.15
CA PHE A 151 -25.65 5.29 16.59
C PHE A 151 -27.09 4.79 16.39
N PRO A 152 -27.46 4.22 15.22
CA PRO A 152 -28.83 3.78 14.98
C PRO A 152 -29.28 2.71 15.98
N LYS A 153 -30.49 2.87 16.54
CA LYS A 153 -31.04 2.02 17.60
C LYS A 153 -31.09 0.53 17.24
N CYS A 154 -31.26 0.19 15.95
CA CYS A 154 -31.25 -1.19 15.48
C CYS A 154 -29.92 -1.92 15.67
N TYR A 155 -28.86 -1.22 16.07
CA TYR A 155 -27.53 -1.76 16.36
C TYR A 155 -27.13 -1.62 17.83
N ALA A 156 -28.07 -1.34 18.74
CA ALA A 156 -27.79 -1.12 20.17
C ALA A 156 -27.03 -2.27 20.83
N ASN A 157 -27.34 -3.52 20.46
CA ASN A 157 -26.70 -4.72 21.02
C ASN A 157 -25.26 -4.97 20.51
N SER A 158 -24.75 -4.11 19.62
CA SER A 158 -23.43 -4.21 18.99
C SER A 158 -22.56 -2.97 19.23
N LYS A 159 -22.92 -2.11 20.18
CA LYS A 159 -22.22 -0.84 20.43
C LYS A 159 -20.82 -1.01 21.01
N GLU A 160 -20.56 -2.11 21.71
CA GLU A 160 -19.24 -2.43 22.30
C GLU A 160 -18.28 -3.12 21.31
N ARG A 161 -18.73 -3.39 20.09
CA ARG A 161 -17.99 -4.18 19.09
C ARG A 161 -17.67 -3.32 17.88
N VAL A 162 -16.93 -2.25 18.12
CA VAL A 162 -16.69 -1.20 17.14
C VAL A 162 -15.20 -0.89 17.04
N LEU A 163 -14.66 -0.98 15.82
CA LEU A 163 -13.29 -0.59 15.51
C LEU A 163 -13.28 0.71 14.70
N VAL A 164 -12.39 1.62 15.07
CA VAL A 164 -12.21 2.91 14.40
C VAL A 164 -10.91 2.91 13.60
N LEU A 165 -11.06 3.18 12.30
CA LEU A 165 -9.99 3.09 11.31
C LEU A 165 -9.90 4.37 10.48
N GLU A 166 -8.77 4.53 9.80
CA GLU A 166 -8.60 5.50 8.73
C GLU A 166 -9.65 5.32 7.62
N LEU A 167 -10.18 6.43 7.10
CA LEU A 167 -11.02 6.40 5.91
C LEU A 167 -10.16 6.30 4.65
N LEU A 168 -10.12 5.11 4.06
CA LEU A 168 -9.56 4.91 2.73
C LEU A 168 -10.47 5.50 1.64
N ARG A 169 -9.85 6.07 0.62
CA ARG A 169 -10.49 6.71 -0.54
C ARG A 169 -9.76 6.37 -1.83
N PRO A 170 -10.45 6.30 -2.99
CA PRO A 170 -9.83 6.11 -4.30
C PRO A 170 -9.15 7.41 -4.75
N SER A 171 -8.08 7.80 -4.04
CA SER A 171 -7.35 9.03 -4.24
C SER A 171 -5.91 8.87 -3.80
N LEU A 172 -5.01 9.73 -4.29
CA LEU A 172 -3.59 9.73 -3.93
C LEU A 172 -3.30 9.84 -2.42
N GLN A 173 -4.26 10.32 -1.62
CA GLN A 173 -4.08 10.41 -0.16
C GLN A 173 -4.05 9.04 0.53
N SER A 174 -4.65 8.01 -0.06
CA SER A 174 -4.71 6.66 0.53
C SER A 174 -3.68 5.71 -0.09
N ARG A 175 -2.78 6.21 -0.94
CA ARG A 175 -1.79 5.40 -1.65
C ARG A 175 -0.54 5.26 -0.81
N CYS A 176 -0.08 4.03 -0.65
CA CYS A 176 1.27 3.74 -0.16
C CYS A 176 2.23 3.73 -1.36
N VAL A 177 3.32 4.49 -1.28
CA VAL A 177 4.42 4.37 -2.23
C VAL A 177 5.30 3.21 -1.78
N CYS A 178 5.37 2.18 -2.61
CA CYS A 178 6.21 1.00 -2.39
C CYS A 178 7.50 1.15 -3.19
N SER A 179 8.57 0.53 -2.72
CA SER A 179 9.83 0.51 -3.44
C SER A 179 9.83 -0.47 -4.61
N ASN A 180 10.56 -0.14 -5.67
CA ASN A 180 10.80 -1.03 -6.81
C ASN A 180 11.75 -2.20 -6.48
N SER A 181 12.35 -2.21 -5.29
CA SER A 181 13.23 -3.27 -4.83
C SER A 181 12.51 -4.62 -4.78
N VAL A 182 13.18 -5.68 -5.23
CA VAL A 182 12.69 -7.06 -5.11
C VAL A 182 13.54 -7.78 -4.06
N PRO A 183 13.03 -7.95 -2.83
CA PRO A 183 13.73 -8.71 -1.79
C PRO A 183 14.13 -10.10 -2.31
N ALA A 184 15.33 -10.56 -1.96
CA ALA A 184 15.88 -11.83 -2.47
C ALA A 184 14.92 -13.01 -2.24
N TYR A 185 14.24 -13.04 -1.09
CA TYR A 185 13.29 -14.08 -0.72
C TYR A 185 11.96 -14.03 -1.49
N LEU A 186 11.69 -13.01 -2.31
CA LEU A 186 10.53 -12.92 -3.21
C LEU A 186 10.87 -13.26 -4.67
N ARG A 187 12.15 -13.42 -5.01
CA ARG A 187 12.57 -13.66 -6.41
C ARG A 187 11.95 -14.91 -7.01
N LYS A 188 11.88 -16.00 -6.24
CA LYS A 188 11.27 -17.26 -6.68
C LYS A 188 9.79 -17.09 -7.02
N ASP A 189 9.02 -16.34 -6.22
CA ASP A 189 7.61 -16.09 -6.52
C ASP A 189 7.44 -15.26 -7.81
N LEU A 190 8.33 -14.30 -8.04
CA LEU A 190 8.34 -13.49 -9.25
C LEU A 190 8.67 -14.33 -10.49
N GLU A 191 9.66 -15.21 -10.39
CA GLU A 191 10.02 -16.17 -11.46
C GLU A 191 8.84 -17.08 -11.79
N LEU A 192 8.18 -17.64 -10.77
CA LEU A 192 6.98 -18.47 -10.96
C LEU A 192 5.84 -17.68 -11.63
N LEU A 193 5.62 -16.42 -11.25
CA LEU A 193 4.63 -15.58 -11.93
C LEU A 193 5.00 -15.35 -13.40
N ARG A 194 6.28 -15.12 -13.70
CA ARG A 194 6.77 -14.92 -15.08
C ARG A 194 6.57 -16.18 -15.92
N GLU A 195 6.90 -17.34 -15.38
CA GLU A 195 6.68 -18.64 -16.06
C GLU A 195 5.20 -18.87 -16.38
N GLU A 196 4.31 -18.62 -15.42
CA GLU A 196 2.85 -18.75 -15.61
C GLU A 196 2.29 -17.75 -16.63
N ASN A 197 2.97 -16.62 -16.77
CA ASN A 197 2.62 -15.56 -17.70
C ASN A 197 3.39 -15.58 -19.02
N ALA A 198 4.28 -16.54 -19.24
CA ALA A 198 5.12 -16.60 -20.44
C ALA A 198 4.29 -16.66 -21.74
N ASN A 199 3.12 -17.30 -21.69
CA ASN A 199 2.21 -17.43 -22.83
C ASN A 199 1.18 -16.30 -22.93
N ALA A 200 1.21 -15.32 -22.03
CA ALA A 200 0.32 -14.17 -22.05
C ALA A 200 0.75 -13.17 -23.13
N LYS A 201 -0.21 -12.62 -23.89
CA LYS A 201 0.04 -11.54 -24.85
C LYS A 201 -0.07 -10.17 -24.17
N PHE A 202 0.85 -9.88 -23.25
CA PHE A 202 0.92 -8.57 -22.60
C PHE A 202 1.83 -7.60 -23.37
N SER A 203 1.55 -6.31 -23.26
CA SER A 203 2.55 -5.30 -23.63
C SER A 203 3.70 -5.29 -22.61
N SER A 204 4.87 -4.77 -22.99
CA SER A 204 6.02 -4.67 -22.07
C SER A 204 5.69 -3.87 -20.80
N LEU A 205 4.95 -2.78 -20.94
CA LEU A 205 4.52 -1.96 -19.82
C LEU A 205 3.53 -2.69 -18.92
N GLU A 206 2.56 -3.41 -19.51
CA GLU A 206 1.57 -4.20 -18.78
C GLU A 206 2.23 -5.32 -17.97
N GLN A 207 3.19 -6.04 -18.57
CA GLN A 207 3.96 -7.06 -17.88
C GLN A 207 4.73 -6.47 -16.69
N ARG A 208 5.47 -5.37 -16.90
CA ARG A 208 6.20 -4.67 -15.82
C ARG A 208 5.25 -4.21 -14.71
N TRP A 209 4.06 -3.74 -15.06
CA TRP A 209 3.07 -3.31 -14.08
C TRP A 209 2.54 -4.48 -13.25
N TYR A 210 2.19 -5.61 -13.86
CA TYR A 210 1.76 -6.81 -13.12
C TYR A 210 2.84 -7.35 -12.20
N GLU A 211 4.09 -7.40 -12.67
CA GLU A 211 5.23 -7.81 -11.85
C GLU A 211 5.42 -6.89 -10.64
N SER A 212 5.39 -5.57 -10.87
CA SER A 212 5.48 -4.57 -9.80
C SER A 212 4.32 -4.68 -8.81
N LEU A 213 3.08 -4.85 -9.29
CA LEU A 213 1.88 -4.98 -8.46
C LEU A 213 1.96 -6.23 -7.58
N PHE A 214 2.41 -7.34 -8.15
CA PHE A 214 2.57 -8.60 -7.42
C PHE A 214 3.60 -8.49 -6.29
N ILE A 215 4.76 -7.88 -6.58
CA ILE A 215 5.80 -7.65 -5.57
C ILE A 215 5.28 -6.73 -4.46
N ASP A 216 4.62 -5.62 -4.78
CA ASP A 216 4.06 -4.70 -3.78
C ASP A 216 3.07 -5.42 -2.84
N ARG A 217 2.22 -6.30 -3.39
CA ARG A 217 1.28 -7.10 -2.58
C ARG A 217 2.01 -8.13 -1.72
N LEU A 218 3.04 -8.79 -2.22
CA LEU A 218 3.85 -9.73 -1.44
C LEU A 218 4.62 -9.04 -0.32
N LYS A 219 5.12 -7.82 -0.53
CA LYS A 219 5.77 -7.02 0.51
C LYS A 219 4.80 -6.72 1.66
N ARG A 220 3.57 -6.27 1.36
CA ARG A 220 2.50 -6.05 2.36
C ARG A 220 2.18 -7.31 3.17
N LEU A 221 2.11 -8.45 2.50
CA LEU A 221 1.84 -9.74 3.16
C LEU A 221 3.02 -10.20 4.01
N THR A 222 4.23 -10.01 3.51
CA THR A 222 5.45 -10.33 4.27
C THR A 222 5.51 -9.47 5.52
N ALA A 223 5.17 -8.18 5.45
CA ALA A 223 5.12 -7.29 6.61
C ALA A 223 4.14 -7.80 7.70
N LEU A 224 2.97 -8.34 7.31
CA LEU A 224 2.06 -9.01 8.26
C LEU A 224 2.68 -10.27 8.87
N HIS A 225 3.29 -11.09 8.03
CA HIS A 225 3.89 -12.35 8.44
C HIS A 225 5.06 -12.12 9.41
N CYS A 226 5.89 -11.09 9.18
CA CYS A 226 6.99 -10.68 10.06
C CYS A 226 6.54 -10.38 11.50
N ILE A 227 5.30 -9.91 11.67
CA ILE A 227 4.71 -9.61 12.99
C ILE A 227 3.79 -10.73 13.50
N GLY A 228 3.79 -11.88 12.83
CA GLY A 228 3.06 -13.08 13.24
C GLY A 228 1.56 -13.05 12.91
N ILE A 229 1.16 -12.37 11.84
CA ILE A 229 -0.25 -12.34 11.40
C ILE A 229 -0.38 -13.04 10.05
N THR A 230 -1.35 -13.95 9.89
CA THR A 230 -1.84 -14.38 8.58
C THR A 230 -3.15 -13.66 8.27
N HIS A 231 -3.28 -13.04 7.10
CA HIS A 231 -4.52 -12.31 6.75
C HIS A 231 -5.70 -13.26 6.57
N GLY A 232 -5.43 -14.43 6.01
CA GLY A 232 -6.39 -15.51 6.01
C GLY A 232 -7.40 -15.56 4.86
N ASP A 233 -7.76 -14.46 4.22
CA ASP A 233 -8.74 -14.49 3.12
C ASP A 233 -8.40 -13.56 1.96
N ILE A 234 -7.12 -13.51 1.59
CA ILE A 234 -6.60 -12.63 0.54
C ILE A 234 -7.43 -12.71 -0.75
N LYS A 235 -7.93 -11.53 -1.14
CA LYS A 235 -8.69 -11.26 -2.36
C LYS A 235 -8.26 -9.92 -2.94
N GLU A 236 -8.69 -9.67 -4.16
CA GLU A 236 -8.42 -8.44 -4.89
C GLU A 236 -8.97 -7.19 -4.19
N ASP A 237 -10.18 -7.28 -3.63
CA ASP A 237 -10.90 -6.21 -2.94
C ASP A 237 -10.33 -5.89 -1.54
N HIS A 238 -9.26 -6.59 -1.11
CA HIS A 238 -8.51 -6.26 0.11
C HIS A 238 -7.28 -5.39 -0.14
N PHE A 239 -6.91 -5.19 -1.41
CA PHE A 239 -5.83 -4.30 -1.81
C PHE A 239 -6.34 -3.01 -2.45
N ARG A 240 -7.48 -3.08 -3.16
CA ARG A 240 -8.07 -1.93 -3.87
C ARG A 240 -9.52 -1.69 -3.43
N LEU A 241 -9.94 -0.43 -3.46
CA LEU A 241 -11.32 -0.06 -3.17
C LEU A 241 -12.23 -0.39 -4.38
N PRO A 242 -13.55 -0.54 -4.16
CA PRO A 242 -14.50 -0.63 -5.26
C PRO A 242 -14.33 0.55 -6.23
N ASP A 243 -14.37 0.26 -7.53
CA ASP A 243 -14.19 1.22 -8.64
C ASP A 243 -12.80 1.84 -8.78
N ASP A 244 -11.87 1.42 -7.94
CA ASP A 244 -10.51 1.90 -7.98
C ASP A 244 -9.61 0.94 -8.76
N PHE A 245 -8.80 1.49 -9.66
CA PHE A 245 -7.87 0.70 -10.45
C PHE A 245 -6.62 0.32 -9.66
N HIS A 246 -6.13 1.27 -8.85
CA HIS A 246 -4.85 1.16 -8.15
C HIS A 246 -5.01 0.60 -6.75
N ASP A 247 -4.01 -0.13 -6.27
CA ASP A 247 -3.95 -0.57 -4.87
C ASP A 247 -3.91 0.65 -3.92
N THR A 248 -4.42 0.46 -2.71
CA THR A 248 -4.31 1.41 -1.58
C THR A 248 -3.35 0.83 -0.56
N VAL A 249 -3.89 0.13 0.42
CA VAL A 249 -3.23 -0.60 1.49
C VAL A 249 -3.88 -1.97 1.61
N LEU A 250 -3.32 -2.87 2.42
CA LEU A 250 -3.94 -4.15 2.74
C LEU A 250 -4.91 -3.97 3.92
N PHE A 251 -6.18 -4.31 3.71
CA PHE A 251 -7.24 -4.13 4.72
C PHE A 251 -8.22 -5.30 4.78
N ASP A 252 -9.08 -5.27 5.81
CA ASP A 252 -10.07 -6.31 6.16
C ASP A 252 -9.47 -7.56 6.83
N PHE A 253 -9.06 -7.40 8.09
CA PHE A 253 -8.49 -8.50 8.89
C PHE A 253 -9.55 -9.34 9.63
N SER A 254 -10.80 -9.30 9.18
CA SER A 254 -11.92 -10.02 9.81
C SER A 254 -11.77 -11.54 9.81
N ARG A 255 -10.85 -12.08 9.00
CA ARG A 255 -10.50 -13.50 8.93
C ARG A 255 -9.02 -13.77 9.22
N ALA A 256 -8.31 -12.77 9.75
CA ALA A 256 -6.90 -12.88 10.07
C ALA A 256 -6.68 -13.73 11.32
N TYR A 257 -5.53 -14.36 11.40
CA TYR A 257 -5.05 -14.98 12.63
C TYR A 257 -3.77 -14.29 13.07
N THR A 258 -3.77 -13.84 14.31
CA THR A 258 -2.59 -13.32 14.99
C THR A 258 -2.04 -14.42 15.88
N ILE A 259 -0.75 -14.70 15.76
CA ILE A 259 -0.08 -15.77 16.49
C ILE A 259 -0.27 -15.60 18.00
N THR A 260 -0.58 -16.71 18.67
CA THR A 260 -0.74 -16.79 20.12
C THR A 260 0.07 -17.95 20.68
N SER A 261 0.26 -18.00 22.01
CA SER A 261 0.96 -19.10 22.68
C SER A 261 0.23 -20.44 22.56
N GLY A 262 -1.10 -20.42 22.40
CA GLY A 262 -1.91 -21.61 22.20
C GLY A 262 -2.13 -21.91 20.73
N ARG A 263 -2.17 -23.20 20.36
CA ARG A 263 -2.68 -23.63 19.05
C ARG A 263 -4.13 -23.17 18.90
N PRO A 264 -4.49 -22.43 17.84
CA PRO A 264 -5.89 -22.09 17.61
C PRO A 264 -6.65 -23.36 17.26
N TYR A 265 -7.91 -23.43 17.69
CA TYR A 265 -8.75 -24.60 17.39
C TYR A 265 -9.23 -24.60 15.94
N LEU A 266 -9.49 -23.40 15.41
CA LEU A 266 -9.89 -23.19 14.04
C LEU A 266 -9.30 -21.89 13.53
N ILE A 267 -8.80 -21.91 12.30
CA ILE A 267 -8.68 -20.70 11.51
C ILE A 267 -9.68 -20.88 10.37
N GLN A 268 -10.74 -20.07 10.34
CA GLN A 268 -11.67 -20.00 9.21
C GLN A 268 -12.51 -21.26 8.91
N GLY A 269 -12.75 -22.10 9.92
CA GLY A 269 -13.49 -23.36 9.73
C GLY A 269 -12.64 -24.49 9.14
N TYR A 270 -11.33 -24.29 9.01
CA TYR A 270 -10.36 -25.33 8.70
C TYR A 270 -9.29 -25.37 9.79
N VAL A 271 -8.67 -26.53 9.96
CA VAL A 271 -7.38 -26.64 10.63
C VAL A 271 -6.35 -25.98 9.73
N ILE A 272 -5.35 -25.34 10.33
CA ILE A 272 -4.32 -24.57 9.62
C ILE A 272 -3.66 -25.46 8.59
N ASP A 273 -4.10 -25.32 7.34
CA ASP A 273 -3.54 -26.04 6.22
C ASP A 273 -2.31 -25.27 5.74
N ARG A 274 -1.24 -26.01 5.42
CA ARG A 274 -0.04 -25.52 4.73
C ARG A 274 -0.36 -24.62 3.52
N ARG A 275 -1.52 -24.82 2.89
CA ARG A 275 -2.01 -24.06 1.73
C ARG A 275 -2.54 -22.65 2.08
N CYS A 276 -2.73 -22.31 3.36
CA CYS A 276 -3.20 -21.01 3.83
C CYS A 276 -2.10 -19.94 3.94
N ALA A 277 -0.85 -20.27 3.60
CA ALA A 277 0.22 -19.28 3.50
C ALA A 277 -0.20 -18.18 2.50
N SER A 278 -0.34 -16.93 2.99
CA SER A 278 -0.97 -15.84 2.24
C SER A 278 -0.31 -15.52 0.90
N ARG A 279 0.94 -15.98 0.68
CA ARG A 279 1.68 -15.90 -0.59
C ARG A 279 1.02 -16.71 -1.72
N TRP A 280 0.58 -17.94 -1.44
CA TRP A 280 -0.14 -18.75 -2.44
C TRP A 280 -1.48 -18.11 -2.81
N ALA A 281 -2.21 -17.59 -1.82
CA ALA A 281 -3.46 -16.88 -2.04
C ALA A 281 -3.26 -15.59 -2.87
N ALA A 282 -2.17 -14.84 -2.62
CA ALA A 282 -1.81 -13.66 -3.42
C ALA A 282 -1.48 -14.02 -4.87
N ARG A 283 -0.72 -15.09 -5.10
CA ARG A 283 -0.45 -15.62 -6.45
C ARG A 283 -1.73 -16.03 -7.15
N ARG A 284 -2.63 -16.76 -6.49
CA ARG A 284 -3.94 -17.16 -7.05
C ARG A 284 -4.81 -15.95 -7.39
N CYS A 285 -4.79 -14.90 -6.56
CA CYS A 285 -5.47 -13.65 -6.87
C CYS A 285 -4.87 -12.98 -8.11
N MET A 286 -3.55 -13.00 -8.27
CA MET A 286 -2.89 -12.46 -9.45
C MET A 286 -3.20 -13.28 -10.70
N GLN A 287 -3.20 -14.60 -10.60
CA GLN A 287 -3.61 -15.47 -11.71
C GLN A 287 -5.04 -15.18 -12.14
N LYS A 288 -5.98 -15.10 -11.20
CA LYS A 288 -7.38 -14.77 -11.50
C LYS A 288 -7.51 -13.41 -12.17
N LEU A 289 -6.74 -12.42 -11.73
CA LEU A 289 -6.69 -11.09 -12.35
C LEU A 289 -6.20 -11.14 -13.79
N VAL A 290 -5.08 -11.83 -14.02
CA VAL A 290 -4.54 -12.07 -15.36
C VAL A 290 -5.55 -12.82 -16.23
N GLU A 291 -6.21 -13.85 -15.70
CA GLU A 291 -7.23 -14.60 -16.42
C GLU A 291 -8.45 -13.75 -16.77
N LEU A 292 -8.91 -12.89 -15.87
CA LEU A 292 -10.00 -11.94 -16.15
C LEU A 292 -9.62 -10.99 -17.29
N GLU A 293 -8.38 -10.47 -17.29
CA GLU A 293 -7.85 -9.59 -18.34
C GLU A 293 -7.58 -10.34 -19.66
N ARG A 294 -7.25 -11.64 -19.62
CA ARG A 294 -7.14 -12.50 -20.81
C ARG A 294 -8.51 -12.84 -21.41
N ASN A 295 -9.47 -13.24 -20.57
CA ASN A 295 -10.82 -13.65 -20.96
C ASN A 295 -11.71 -12.45 -21.32
N TRP A 296 -11.30 -11.23 -20.99
CA TRP A 296 -11.86 -9.96 -21.45
C TRP A 296 -11.90 -9.83 -22.98
N VAL A 297 -10.94 -10.44 -23.71
CA VAL A 297 -10.97 -10.47 -25.19
C VAL A 297 -12.13 -11.35 -25.70
N ARG A 298 -12.65 -12.28 -24.89
CA ARG A 298 -13.68 -13.25 -25.28
C ARG A 298 -15.07 -12.99 -24.70
N SER A 299 -15.25 -12.16 -23.66
CA SER A 299 -16.57 -11.95 -23.06
C SER A 299 -16.88 -10.50 -22.69
N LEU A 300 -18.05 -10.04 -23.14
CA LEU A 300 -18.68 -8.72 -22.91
C LEU A 300 -19.14 -8.51 -21.45
N ILE A 301 -18.49 -9.12 -20.46
CA ILE A 301 -19.18 -9.45 -19.20
C ILE A 301 -19.49 -8.27 -18.26
N ASN A 302 -18.91 -7.07 -18.35
CA ASN A 302 -19.44 -5.89 -17.64
C ASN A 302 -18.86 -4.57 -18.18
N ALA A 303 -19.71 -3.58 -18.47
CA ALA A 303 -19.28 -2.23 -18.87
C ALA A 303 -18.37 -1.55 -17.81
N ARG A 304 -18.60 -1.82 -16.52
CA ARG A 304 -17.83 -1.29 -15.40
C ARG A 304 -16.41 -1.87 -15.29
N ILE A 305 -16.22 -3.13 -15.71
CA ILE A 305 -14.88 -3.75 -15.79
C ILE A 305 -14.12 -3.20 -17.01
N LYS A 306 -14.83 -2.84 -18.09
CA LYS A 306 -14.25 -2.25 -19.30
C LYS A 306 -13.58 -0.88 -19.07
N GLU A 307 -14.09 -0.06 -18.16
CA GLU A 307 -13.49 1.25 -17.83
C GLU A 307 -12.27 1.15 -16.90
N ASN A 308 -12.15 0.03 -16.17
CA ASN A 308 -11.11 -0.19 -15.16
C ASN A 308 -10.10 -1.28 -15.53
N SER A 309 -9.90 -1.58 -16.82
CA SER A 309 -8.85 -2.51 -17.26
C SER A 309 -7.54 -1.80 -17.61
N PHE A 310 -6.42 -2.51 -17.51
CA PHE A 310 -5.11 -1.95 -17.87
C PHE A 310 -5.10 -1.48 -19.34
N ASN A 311 -5.64 -2.31 -20.24
CA ASN A 311 -5.72 -1.99 -21.66
C ASN A 311 -6.57 -0.74 -21.93
N SER A 312 -7.69 -0.58 -21.22
CA SER A 312 -8.53 0.61 -21.35
C SER A 312 -7.78 1.89 -20.93
N ARG A 313 -6.92 1.80 -19.91
CA ARG A 313 -6.19 2.93 -19.32
C ARG A 313 -4.84 3.26 -19.95
N TYR A 314 -4.11 2.28 -20.49
CA TYR A 314 -2.74 2.50 -21.01
C TYR A 314 -2.44 1.94 -22.41
N LYS A 315 -3.40 1.30 -23.11
CA LYS A 315 -3.19 0.97 -24.53
C LYS A 315 -3.15 2.25 -25.38
N SER A 316 -2.10 2.43 -26.17
CA SER A 316 -2.02 3.45 -27.21
C SER A 316 -1.84 2.76 -28.56
N ASN A 317 -2.53 3.24 -29.60
CA ASN A 317 -2.33 2.77 -30.97
C ASN A 317 -1.20 3.54 -31.69
N ASP A 318 -0.74 4.64 -31.10
CA ASP A 318 0.29 5.50 -31.67
C ASP A 318 1.68 5.03 -31.27
N LYS A 319 2.34 4.27 -32.16
CA LYS A 319 3.74 3.87 -32.01
C LYS A 319 4.72 5.01 -32.29
N ASP A 320 4.36 5.93 -33.19
CA ASP A 320 5.26 6.99 -33.66
C ASP A 320 5.42 8.14 -32.64
N TYR A 321 4.40 8.38 -31.80
CA TYR A 321 4.46 9.43 -30.75
C TYR A 321 5.30 9.04 -29.52
N LEU A 322 5.60 7.76 -29.31
CA LEU A 322 6.34 7.31 -28.12
C LEU A 322 7.85 7.62 -28.20
N ILE A 323 8.37 7.83 -29.42
CA ILE A 323 9.80 8.08 -29.65
C ILE A 323 10.13 9.57 -29.41
N SER A 324 9.26 10.50 -29.80
CA SER A 324 9.53 11.95 -29.72
C SER A 324 9.64 12.51 -28.30
N HIS A 325 9.03 11.88 -27.29
CA HIS A 325 8.99 12.41 -25.92
C HIS A 325 10.13 11.91 -25.00
N ARG A 326 11.05 11.08 -25.51
CA ARG A 326 12.24 10.69 -24.75
C ARG A 326 13.16 11.88 -24.49
N ASP A 327 13.23 12.82 -25.42
CA ASP A 327 14.18 13.94 -25.35
C ASP A 327 13.68 15.11 -24.49
N GLU A 328 12.39 15.16 -24.16
CA GLU A 328 11.77 16.22 -23.34
C GLU A 328 11.38 15.74 -21.93
N GLN A 329 12.28 15.02 -21.24
CA GLN A 329 12.06 14.67 -19.82
C GLN A 329 11.86 15.91 -18.95
N GLU A 330 11.00 15.79 -17.95
CA GLU A 330 10.60 16.87 -17.03
C GLU A 330 10.79 16.38 -15.60
N LEU A 331 10.98 17.30 -14.66
CA LEU A 331 10.89 16.98 -13.24
C LEU A 331 9.45 16.61 -12.91
N ILE A 332 9.23 15.47 -12.27
CA ILE A 332 7.91 15.06 -11.78
C ILE A 332 7.90 15.22 -10.27
N ALA A 333 7.05 16.10 -9.74
CA ALA A 333 6.94 16.40 -8.33
C ALA A 333 5.64 15.84 -7.75
N MET A 334 5.72 15.22 -6.58
CA MET A 334 4.60 14.49 -5.96
C MET A 334 4.52 14.76 -4.46
N ARG A 335 3.28 14.86 -3.97
CA ARG A 335 2.97 14.93 -2.54
C ARG A 335 2.53 13.56 -2.05
N ILE A 336 3.28 13.02 -1.10
CA ILE A 336 3.01 11.72 -0.51
C ILE A 336 2.39 11.96 0.88
N TYR A 337 1.18 11.45 1.08
CA TYR A 337 0.39 11.73 2.27
C TYR A 337 0.53 10.65 3.34
N ARG A 338 0.99 9.46 2.94
CA ARG A 338 1.31 8.36 3.84
C ARG A 338 2.83 8.28 3.99
N VAL A 339 3.29 7.75 5.11
CA VAL A 339 4.69 7.34 5.25
C VAL A 339 4.99 6.35 4.11
N PRO A 340 6.07 6.51 3.33
CA PRO A 340 6.45 5.51 2.33
C PRO A 340 6.94 4.22 3.02
N GLU A 341 6.95 3.10 2.29
CA GLU A 341 7.61 1.87 2.75
C GLU A 341 9.07 2.14 3.09
N GLU A 342 9.78 2.80 2.20
CA GLU A 342 11.16 3.19 2.37
C GLU A 342 11.43 4.38 1.46
N PHE A 343 12.49 5.13 1.76
CA PHE A 343 12.96 6.23 0.91
C PHE A 343 13.75 5.69 -0.29
N ALA A 344 13.17 4.78 -1.06
CA ALA A 344 13.79 4.18 -2.24
C ALA A 344 13.11 4.64 -3.54
N PHE A 345 13.62 4.16 -4.68
CA PHE A 345 12.97 4.42 -5.96
C PHE A 345 11.58 3.73 -5.99
N PRO A 346 10.50 4.43 -6.40
CA PRO A 346 9.16 3.89 -6.31
C PRO A 346 8.91 2.78 -7.34
N SER A 347 8.09 1.80 -6.96
CA SER A 347 7.58 0.75 -7.84
C SER A 347 6.69 1.34 -8.94
N LEU A 348 6.63 0.69 -10.10
CA LEU A 348 5.77 1.15 -11.20
C LEU A 348 4.30 1.15 -10.78
N ALA A 349 3.84 0.11 -10.07
CA ALA A 349 2.45 -0.01 -9.64
C ALA A 349 2.05 1.09 -8.65
N SER A 350 2.94 1.49 -7.75
CA SER A 350 2.64 2.54 -6.76
C SER A 350 2.76 3.96 -7.31
N ILE A 351 3.62 4.18 -8.32
CA ILE A 351 3.85 5.52 -8.88
C ILE A 351 2.87 5.90 -9.99
N LEU A 352 2.33 4.91 -10.72
CA LEU A 352 1.41 5.14 -11.84
C LEU A 352 0.22 6.06 -11.53
N PRO A 353 -0.50 5.97 -10.39
CA PRO A 353 -1.59 6.92 -10.09
C PRO A 353 -1.10 8.37 -9.94
N PHE A 354 0.14 8.60 -9.51
CA PHE A 354 0.71 9.93 -9.43
C PHE A 354 1.10 10.46 -10.81
N LEU A 355 1.60 9.60 -11.69
CA LEU A 355 1.85 9.96 -13.08
C LEU A 355 0.55 10.30 -13.82
N GLU A 356 -0.53 9.57 -13.56
CA GLU A 356 -1.86 9.90 -14.10
C GLU A 356 -2.28 11.33 -13.70
N GLU A 357 -2.20 11.67 -12.41
CA GLU A 357 -2.50 13.02 -11.91
C GLU A 357 -1.60 14.08 -12.57
N ALA A 358 -0.29 13.82 -12.68
CA ALA A 358 0.66 14.73 -13.33
C ALA A 358 0.38 14.91 -14.84
N SER A 359 -0.26 13.91 -15.47
CA SER A 359 -0.58 13.88 -16.90
C SER A 359 -1.93 14.52 -17.26
N THR A 360 -2.67 15.10 -16.31
CA THR A 360 -4.05 15.60 -16.52
C THR A 360 -4.21 16.49 -17.77
N ASP A 361 -3.20 17.31 -18.09
CA ASP A 361 -3.22 18.25 -19.22
C ASP A 361 -2.33 17.79 -20.40
N LYS A 362 -1.95 16.51 -20.42
CA LYS A 362 -0.97 15.94 -21.35
C LYS A 362 -1.57 14.76 -22.13
N PRO A 363 -1.06 14.48 -23.34
CA PRO A 363 -1.51 13.32 -24.08
C PRO A 363 -1.15 12.03 -23.34
N ARG A 364 -1.97 10.99 -23.49
CA ARG A 364 -1.76 9.68 -22.86
C ARG A 364 -0.42 9.02 -23.23
N THR A 365 0.12 9.34 -24.41
CA THR A 365 1.46 8.93 -24.85
C THR A 365 2.56 9.47 -23.93
N TRP A 366 2.38 10.64 -23.32
CA TRP A 366 3.30 11.17 -22.30
C TRP A 366 3.34 10.24 -21.07
N LEU A 367 2.17 9.88 -20.54
CA LEU A 367 2.06 8.98 -19.38
C LEU A 367 2.75 7.64 -19.64
N ILE A 368 2.46 7.03 -20.80
CA ILE A 368 3.05 5.75 -21.22
C ILE A 368 4.57 5.89 -21.40
N SER A 369 5.03 6.99 -22.01
CA SER A 369 6.46 7.26 -22.20
C SER A 369 7.19 7.40 -20.86
N ARG A 370 6.64 8.16 -19.90
CA ARG A 370 7.21 8.32 -18.56
C ARG A 370 7.22 7.03 -17.75
N ALA A 371 6.14 6.26 -17.81
CA ALA A 371 6.08 4.96 -17.16
C ALA A 371 7.13 3.97 -17.72
N ASN A 372 7.40 4.03 -19.02
CA ASN A 372 8.45 3.20 -19.65
C ASN A 372 9.87 3.67 -19.32
N SER A 373 10.08 4.97 -19.15
CA SER A 373 11.39 5.62 -18.94
C SER A 373 11.73 5.88 -17.47
N LEU A 374 11.05 5.25 -16.50
CA LEU A 374 11.35 5.46 -15.08
C LEU A 374 12.82 5.20 -14.72
N GLU A 375 13.51 4.31 -15.44
CA GLU A 375 14.93 4.05 -15.24
C GLU A 375 15.84 5.22 -15.59
N ASP A 376 15.36 6.20 -16.35
CA ASP A 376 16.08 7.43 -16.70
C ASP A 376 15.98 8.50 -15.61
N TYR A 377 15.28 8.21 -14.52
CA TYR A 377 15.09 9.13 -13.40
C TYR A 377 15.87 8.68 -12.15
N VAL A 378 16.00 9.61 -11.24
CA VAL A 378 16.44 9.40 -9.86
C VAL A 378 15.33 9.90 -8.93
N ALA A 379 15.05 9.13 -7.88
CA ALA A 379 14.09 9.48 -6.86
C ALA A 379 14.75 10.38 -5.82
N LEU A 380 14.22 11.58 -5.62
CA LEU A 380 14.59 12.50 -4.55
C LEU A 380 13.44 12.56 -3.54
N TRP A 381 13.68 12.06 -2.34
CA TRP A 381 12.78 12.14 -1.20
C TRP A 381 13.11 13.37 -0.38
N ILE A 382 12.05 14.07 0.04
CA ILE A 382 12.16 15.18 0.97
C ILE A 382 11.13 14.97 2.08
N VAL A 383 11.61 14.88 3.31
CA VAL A 383 10.79 14.90 4.50
C VAL A 383 10.91 16.28 5.12
N SER A 384 9.79 16.97 5.21
CA SER A 384 9.70 18.26 5.90
C SER A 384 8.83 18.15 7.13
N TYR A 385 9.14 18.97 8.13
CA TYR A 385 8.39 19.15 9.35
C TYR A 385 7.71 20.52 9.27
N ASP A 386 6.82 20.85 10.20
CA ASP A 386 6.13 22.16 10.15
C ASP A 386 7.12 23.35 10.20
N ASP A 387 6.60 24.53 9.86
CA ASP A 387 7.17 25.54 8.92
C ASP A 387 8.61 26.08 9.09
N ASP A 388 9.46 25.58 10.00
CA ASP A 388 10.87 26.02 10.12
C ASP A 388 11.91 24.91 10.43
N ASP A 389 11.49 23.64 10.44
CA ASP A 389 12.24 22.54 11.10
C ASP A 389 12.99 21.56 10.16
N PRO A 390 13.88 20.69 10.70
CA PRO A 390 14.92 19.95 9.97
C PRO A 390 14.39 19.09 8.82
N TYR A 391 14.99 19.16 7.63
CA TYR A 391 14.60 18.32 6.50
C TYR A 391 15.54 17.12 6.33
N LEU A 392 14.98 16.01 5.88
CA LEU A 392 15.74 14.88 5.35
C LEU A 392 15.62 14.92 3.83
N ILE A 393 16.75 14.90 3.13
CA ILE A 393 16.82 14.74 1.67
C ILE A 393 17.56 13.44 1.38
N GLU A 394 16.91 12.51 0.69
CA GLU A 394 17.53 11.27 0.22
C GLU A 394 17.34 11.12 -1.27
N MET A 395 18.41 10.75 -1.96
CA MET A 395 18.42 10.58 -3.41
C MET A 395 18.81 9.14 -3.74
N VAL A 396 17.95 8.42 -4.45
CA VAL A 396 18.09 7.00 -4.73
C VAL A 396 17.89 6.71 -6.21
N SER A 397 18.83 5.97 -6.78
CA SER A 397 18.80 5.56 -8.18
C SER A 397 17.73 4.50 -8.44
N TYR A 398 17.38 4.25 -9.70
CA TYR A 398 16.49 3.16 -10.08
C TYR A 398 16.98 1.78 -9.62
N SER A 399 18.30 1.55 -9.54
CA SER A 399 18.88 0.28 -9.05
C SER A 399 18.85 0.15 -7.53
N GLY A 400 18.42 1.19 -6.81
CA GLY A 400 18.40 1.22 -5.34
C GLY A 400 19.70 1.75 -4.72
N GLU A 401 20.64 2.26 -5.51
CA GLU A 401 21.87 2.87 -4.98
C GLU A 401 21.56 4.24 -4.38
N ASN A 402 21.96 4.46 -3.13
CA ASN A 402 21.88 5.77 -2.50
C ASN A 402 22.94 6.69 -3.12
N ILE A 403 22.50 7.71 -3.83
CA ILE A 403 23.37 8.66 -4.53
C ILE A 403 23.83 9.76 -3.57
N ARG A 404 22.90 10.30 -2.75
CA ARG A 404 23.16 11.37 -1.78
C ARG A 404 22.15 11.29 -0.62
N SER A 405 22.62 11.54 0.60
CA SER A 405 21.75 11.76 1.77
C SER A 405 22.21 13.01 2.52
N TYR A 406 21.25 13.87 2.87
CA TYR A 406 21.45 15.05 3.69
C TYR A 406 20.42 15.06 4.81
N SER A 407 20.88 15.19 6.05
CA SER A 407 20.04 15.30 7.22
C SER A 407 20.46 16.52 8.02
N SER A 408 19.54 17.42 8.33
CA SER A 408 19.80 18.46 9.32
C SER A 408 19.69 17.89 10.73
N THR A 409 20.65 18.23 11.58
CA THR A 409 20.76 17.78 12.97
C THR A 409 19.57 18.27 13.79
N GLY A 410 18.59 17.39 14.03
CA GLY A 410 17.47 17.64 14.93
C GLY A 410 16.83 16.33 15.37
N THR A 411 16.34 16.29 16.61
CA THR A 411 15.61 15.12 17.15
C THR A 411 14.24 15.01 16.48
N PHE A 412 14.05 13.96 15.69
CA PHE A 412 12.89 13.76 14.84
C PHE A 412 11.65 13.28 15.61
N GLU A 413 10.88 14.18 16.22
CA GLU A 413 9.54 13.81 16.69
C GLU A 413 8.59 13.52 15.51
N ALA A 414 7.71 12.53 15.66
CA ALA A 414 6.99 11.89 14.56
C ALA A 414 5.72 12.63 14.08
N LYS A 415 5.31 13.73 14.73
CA LYS A 415 4.05 14.42 14.38
C LYS A 415 4.30 15.48 13.31
N GLY A 416 3.43 15.51 12.28
CA GLY A 416 3.41 16.58 11.27
C GLY A 416 4.30 16.38 10.03
N ARG A 417 4.91 15.21 9.84
CA ARG A 417 5.78 14.94 8.68
C ARG A 417 5.03 15.06 7.35
N LYS A 418 5.61 15.82 6.42
CA LYS A 418 5.17 15.97 5.04
C LYS A 418 6.20 15.33 4.12
N TYR A 419 5.75 14.39 3.30
CA TYR A 419 6.60 13.63 2.39
C TYR A 419 6.45 14.14 0.97
N HIS A 420 7.56 14.39 0.31
CA HIS A 420 7.62 14.77 -1.09
C HIS A 420 8.55 13.84 -1.83
N LEU A 421 8.15 13.48 -3.04
CA LEU A 421 8.94 12.67 -3.96
C LEU A 421 9.08 13.43 -5.27
N PHE A 422 10.32 13.52 -5.75
CA PHE A 422 10.63 14.06 -7.06
C PHE A 422 11.31 12.99 -7.90
N LEU A 423 10.88 12.83 -9.15
CA LEU A 423 11.62 12.08 -10.15
C LEU A 423 12.40 13.09 -10.98
N ILE A 424 13.71 13.11 -10.78
CA ILE A 424 14.63 14.01 -11.48
C ILE A 424 15.26 13.24 -12.65
N PRO A 425 15.20 13.74 -13.89
CA PRO A 425 15.94 13.17 -15.01
C PRO A 425 17.43 13.03 -14.68
N LYS A 426 18.03 11.85 -14.89
CA LYS A 426 19.46 11.57 -14.61
C LYS A 426 20.38 12.58 -15.27
N ARG A 427 20.09 12.90 -16.54
CA ARG A 427 20.81 13.91 -17.34
C ARG A 427 20.80 15.32 -16.76
N TRP A 428 19.92 15.64 -15.82
CA TRP A 428 19.92 16.93 -15.14
C TRP A 428 20.88 16.95 -13.95
N LEU A 429 21.29 15.81 -13.40
CA LEU A 429 22.05 15.76 -12.15
C LEU A 429 23.48 16.33 -12.27
N GLU A 430 24.04 16.36 -13.46
CA GLU A 430 25.35 16.98 -13.72
C GLU A 430 25.30 18.50 -13.55
N GLU A 431 24.17 19.11 -13.91
CA GLU A 431 24.00 20.56 -13.94
C GLU A 431 23.12 21.09 -12.79
N LEU A 432 22.26 20.25 -12.23
CA LEU A 432 21.28 20.62 -11.21
C LEU A 432 21.88 20.46 -9.81
N GLN A 433 22.16 21.60 -9.17
CA GLN A 433 22.48 21.61 -7.74
C GLN A 433 21.22 21.37 -6.89
N VAL A 434 21.00 20.11 -6.52
CA VAL A 434 19.95 19.74 -5.58
C VAL A 434 20.32 20.23 -4.17
N SER A 435 19.61 21.25 -3.71
CA SER A 435 19.79 21.90 -2.41
C SER A 435 18.45 22.09 -1.67
N ARG A 436 18.50 22.50 -0.40
CA ARG A 436 17.30 22.94 0.34
C ARG A 436 16.53 24.02 -0.40
N GLN A 437 17.24 24.95 -1.01
CA GLN A 437 16.63 26.07 -1.74
C GLN A 437 15.90 25.58 -2.99
N PHE A 438 16.51 24.67 -3.74
CA PHE A 438 15.87 24.00 -4.88
C PHE A 438 14.56 23.33 -4.42
N ALA A 439 14.64 22.48 -3.39
CA ALA A 439 13.48 21.79 -2.83
C ALA A 439 12.35 22.75 -2.42
N THR A 440 12.69 23.76 -1.62
CA THR A 440 11.72 24.75 -1.11
C THR A 440 11.05 25.51 -2.25
N LYS A 441 11.84 25.92 -3.26
CA LYS A 441 11.33 26.63 -4.42
C LYS A 441 10.46 25.75 -5.31
N VAL A 442 10.83 24.49 -5.59
CA VAL A 442 9.97 23.57 -6.34
C VAL A 442 8.66 23.29 -5.59
N LEU A 443 8.70 23.19 -4.26
CA LEU A 443 7.49 23.09 -3.44
C LEU A 443 6.63 24.37 -3.50
N SER A 444 7.26 25.54 -3.72
CA SER A 444 6.60 26.84 -3.83
C SER A 444 5.98 27.13 -5.21
N THR A 445 6.46 26.51 -6.30
CA THR A 445 5.92 26.70 -7.67
C THR A 445 4.52 26.10 -7.88
N ARG A 446 3.93 25.60 -6.80
CA ARG A 446 2.63 24.97 -6.71
C ARG A 446 1.48 25.82 -7.28
N LEU A 447 0.69 25.23 -8.17
CA LEU A 447 -0.75 25.52 -8.27
C LEU A 447 -1.45 24.89 -7.06
N ARG A 448 -2.02 25.70 -6.14
CA ARG A 448 -2.49 25.33 -4.78
C ARG A 448 -3.34 24.03 -4.65
N LYS A 449 -3.73 23.34 -5.71
CA LYS A 449 -4.62 22.17 -5.68
C LYS A 449 -4.03 20.84 -6.19
N LYS A 450 -2.97 20.82 -7.02
CA LYS A 450 -2.47 19.56 -7.62
C LYS A 450 -1.69 18.70 -6.61
N LYS A 451 -1.84 17.37 -6.70
CA LYS A 451 -1.15 16.39 -5.84
C LYS A 451 0.12 15.82 -6.48
N ALA A 452 0.18 15.83 -7.81
CA ALA A 452 1.36 15.59 -8.62
C ALA A 452 1.38 16.57 -9.80
N TRP A 453 2.57 17.02 -10.21
CA TRP A 453 2.74 17.96 -11.32
C TRP A 453 4.12 17.81 -11.95
N THR A 454 4.32 18.47 -13.08
CA THR A 454 5.59 18.49 -13.80
C THR A 454 6.19 19.89 -13.80
N VAL A 455 7.52 19.97 -13.88
CA VAL A 455 8.26 21.22 -14.06
C VAL A 455 9.25 20.99 -15.21
N ASP A 456 9.24 21.87 -16.20
CA ASP A 456 10.18 21.81 -17.32
C ASP A 456 11.62 22.12 -16.88
N ARG A 457 12.57 21.92 -17.79
CA ARG A 457 14.00 22.13 -17.52
C ARG A 457 14.31 23.58 -17.18
N GLU A 458 13.88 24.52 -18.02
CA GLU A 458 14.21 25.95 -17.85
C GLU A 458 13.71 26.47 -16.50
N ALA A 459 12.47 26.14 -16.12
CA ALA A 459 11.89 26.49 -14.83
C ALA A 459 12.64 25.81 -13.67
N SER A 460 13.00 24.53 -13.80
CA SER A 460 13.74 23.79 -12.76
C SER A 460 15.12 24.39 -12.49
N PHE A 461 15.81 24.84 -13.55
CA PHE A 461 17.14 25.44 -13.47
C PHE A 461 17.09 26.87 -12.94
N ALA A 462 16.11 27.67 -13.38
CA ALA A 462 15.84 28.98 -12.82
C ALA A 462 15.55 28.89 -11.31
N ILE A 463 14.77 27.88 -10.89
CA ILE A 463 14.53 27.57 -9.48
C ILE A 463 15.85 27.28 -8.74
N ALA A 464 16.70 26.42 -9.31
CA ALA A 464 17.99 26.05 -8.73
C ALA A 464 18.99 27.22 -8.64
N GLY A 465 18.70 28.38 -9.24
CA GLY A 465 19.63 29.51 -9.31
C GLY A 465 20.74 29.32 -10.34
N VAL A 466 20.58 28.34 -11.24
CA VAL A 466 21.49 28.13 -12.37
C VAL A 466 21.05 29.09 -13.47
N LEU A 467 21.81 30.16 -13.67
CA LEU A 467 21.69 31.03 -14.83
C LEU A 467 21.97 30.17 -16.08
N VAL A 468 20.91 29.77 -16.78
CA VAL A 468 21.04 29.22 -18.13
C VAL A 468 21.60 30.36 -18.98
N ARG A 469 22.93 30.39 -19.17
CA ARG A 469 23.55 31.18 -20.22
C ARG A 469 23.03 30.60 -21.53
N ARG A 470 21.99 31.22 -22.09
CA ARG A 470 21.68 31.04 -23.51
C ARG A 470 22.90 31.55 -24.26
N GLU A 471 23.67 30.64 -24.85
CA GLU A 471 24.49 30.95 -26.01
C GLU A 471 23.53 31.50 -27.06
N LYS A 472 23.51 32.82 -27.17
CA LYS A 472 22.87 33.52 -28.27
C LYS A 472 23.96 33.72 -29.30
N ASP A 473 23.73 33.12 -30.46
CA ASP A 473 24.52 33.19 -31.68
C ASP A 473 25.30 34.51 -31.85
N GLU A 474 26.62 34.43 -31.76
CA GLU A 474 27.53 35.38 -32.40
C GLU A 474 27.60 35.07 -33.89
N SER A 475 26.49 35.30 -34.61
CA SER A 475 26.48 35.29 -36.07
C SER A 475 25.33 36.14 -36.57
N GLU A 476 25.49 37.46 -36.49
CA GLU A 476 24.94 38.46 -37.42
C GLU A 476 25.11 39.85 -36.82
N GLN A 477 26.17 40.54 -37.24
CA GLN A 477 26.26 41.99 -37.50
C GLN A 477 27.70 42.47 -37.28
N LEU A 478 28.50 42.45 -38.34
CA LEU A 478 29.43 43.51 -38.70
C LEU A 478 30.06 43.19 -40.05
N ASP A 479 29.25 43.29 -41.10
CA ASP A 479 29.76 43.59 -42.43
C ASP A 479 28.74 44.47 -43.15
N MET A 480 28.94 45.79 -43.06
CA MET A 480 28.44 46.82 -43.98
C MET A 480 28.88 48.21 -43.49
N SER A 481 30.11 48.61 -43.85
CA SER A 481 30.42 50.02 -44.14
C SER A 481 31.68 50.14 -45.01
N VAL A 482 31.49 49.99 -46.31
CA VAL A 482 32.18 50.78 -47.37
C VAL A 482 31.06 51.75 -47.82
N VAL A 483 31.20 53.07 -48.00
CA VAL A 483 32.10 53.85 -48.87
C VAL A 483 31.96 55.35 -48.51
N THR A 484 32.97 56.16 -48.90
CA THR A 484 33.03 57.63 -49.09
C THR A 484 33.26 58.46 -47.82
N SER A 485 34.29 59.32 -47.71
CA SER A 485 35.04 60.14 -48.69
C SER A 485 36.49 60.31 -48.26
#